data_AF-A0A444UM98-F1
#
_entry.id   AF-A0A444UM98-F1
#
_cell.length_a   1.000
_cell.length_b   1.000
_cell.length_c   1.000
_cell.angle_alpha   90.00
_cell.angle_beta   90.00
_cell.angle_gamma   90.00
#
_symmetry.space_group_name_H-M   'P 1'
#
loop_
_entity.id
_entity.type
_entity.pdbx_description
1 polymer ?
#
loop_
_entity_poly.entity_id
_entity_poly.type
_entity_poly.pdbx_seq_one_letter_code
_entity_poly.pdbx_strand_id
1 'polypeptide(L)'
;MLQSDLLLLGRCCGSWSPSPWPVIDGVCLVIPSRQVNQGNVPGMESAFLAMDTEEGVEVVWNEVQFSDKKVFKAHEEKIKDMFENLMQVEHPNIVKFHKYWLDVTESKARVIFITEYMSSGSLKQFLKKTKKNHKTMNEKAWKRWCTQILSALCYLHSCDPPIIHGNLTCDTIFIQHNGLIKIGSVWHRLFVNVFPDAVHGRIKHLRDEQRNLHFLAPEYGFAPQRRLAIP
;
A
#
# COMPACT_ATOMS: atom_id res chain seq x y z
N MET A 1 -27.99 -5.48 20.44
CA MET A 1 -27.23 -6.51 19.69
C MET A 1 -25.82 -6.00 19.35
N LEU A 2 -25.13 -5.41 20.35
CA LEU A 2 -23.76 -4.86 20.25
C LEU A 2 -23.11 -4.95 21.65
N GLN A 3 -23.05 -6.16 22.21
CA GLN A 3 -22.40 -6.39 23.52
C GLN A 3 -21.73 -7.77 23.61
N SER A 4 -21.63 -8.51 22.51
CA SER A 4 -21.03 -9.84 22.44
C SER A 4 -19.56 -9.85 22.02
N ASP A 5 -19.05 -8.78 21.41
CA ASP A 5 -17.71 -8.82 20.77
C ASP A 5 -16.57 -8.40 21.71
N LEU A 6 -16.87 -7.76 22.85
CA LEU A 6 -15.88 -7.48 23.90
C LEU A 6 -15.50 -8.73 24.72
N LEU A 7 -16.30 -9.79 24.69
CA LEU A 7 -16.00 -11.05 25.39
C LEU A 7 -15.03 -11.97 24.62
N LEU A 8 -14.75 -11.68 23.34
CA LEU A 8 -13.73 -12.40 22.58
C LEU A 8 -12.31 -11.90 22.86
N LEU A 9 -12.15 -10.64 23.28
CA LEU A 9 -10.86 -10.11 23.74
C LEU A 9 -10.45 -10.68 25.12
N GLY A 10 -11.43 -10.98 25.98
CA GLY A 10 -11.19 -11.48 27.35
C GLY A 10 -10.96 -12.99 27.49
N ARG A 11 -11.17 -13.81 26.44
CA ARG A 11 -10.95 -15.27 26.50
C ARG A 11 -9.66 -15.75 25.83
N CYS A 12 -8.92 -14.85 25.17
CA CYS A 12 -7.64 -15.19 24.57
C CYS A 12 -6.45 -15.10 25.54
N CYS A 13 -6.60 -14.58 26.78
CA CYS A 13 -5.51 -14.45 27.75
C CYS A 13 -4.98 -15.77 28.37
N GLY A 14 -5.44 -16.94 27.93
CA GLY A 14 -5.17 -18.21 28.63
C GLY A 14 -3.95 -19.02 28.18
N SER A 15 -3.34 -18.76 27.03
CA SER A 15 -2.23 -19.59 26.54
C SER A 15 -1.47 -18.93 25.38
N TRP A 16 -0.80 -17.81 25.65
CA TRP A 16 0.17 -17.27 24.69
C TRP A 16 1.56 -17.56 25.22
N SER A 17 2.27 -18.45 24.53
CA SER A 17 3.71 -18.65 24.72
C SER A 17 4.43 -17.29 24.58
N PRO A 18 5.39 -16.97 25.45
CA PRO A 18 6.05 -15.67 25.46
C PRO A 18 7.09 -15.62 24.33
N SER A 19 6.66 -15.30 23.12
CA SER A 19 7.56 -14.76 22.09
C SER A 19 7.61 -13.24 22.26
N PRO A 20 8.79 -12.62 22.42
CA PRO A 20 8.90 -11.19 22.61
C PRO A 20 8.41 -10.48 21.35
N TRP A 21 7.24 -9.84 21.43
CA TRP A 21 6.69 -9.03 20.35
C TRP A 21 7.61 -7.84 20.09
N PRO A 22 7.83 -7.44 18.82
CA PRO A 22 8.62 -6.26 18.54
C PRO A 22 7.91 -5.03 19.10
N VAL A 23 8.42 -4.51 20.20
CA VAL A 23 8.08 -3.18 20.71
C VAL A 23 8.94 -2.19 19.93
N ILE A 24 8.29 -1.32 19.16
CA ILE A 24 9.00 -0.34 18.32
C ILE A 24 8.54 1.05 18.76
N ASP A 25 9.48 1.80 19.35
CA ASP A 25 9.24 3.12 19.96
C ASP A 25 8.03 3.14 20.89
N GLY A 26 7.91 2.14 21.78
CA GLY A 26 6.82 2.03 22.76
C GLY A 26 5.51 1.47 22.24
N VAL A 27 5.33 1.31 20.92
CA VAL A 27 4.11 0.74 20.33
C VAL A 27 4.20 -0.78 20.34
N CYS A 28 3.32 -1.43 21.09
CA CYS A 28 3.18 -2.88 21.07
C CYS A 28 2.21 -3.24 19.93
N LEU A 29 2.75 -3.69 18.79
CA LEU A 29 1.91 -4.17 17.70
C LEU A 29 1.52 -5.63 17.99
N VAL A 30 0.26 -5.84 18.38
CA VAL A 30 -0.30 -7.19 18.42
C VAL A 30 -0.57 -7.57 16.97
N ILE A 31 0.08 -8.63 16.48
CA ILE A 31 -0.18 -9.20 15.15
C ILE A 31 -1.27 -10.28 15.32
N PRO A 32 -2.55 -10.06 14.95
CA PRO A 32 -3.45 -11.18 14.74
C PRO A 32 -3.21 -11.71 13.31
N SER A 33 -2.50 -12.84 13.24
CA SER A 33 -2.54 -14.01 12.31
C SER A 33 -3.10 -13.95 10.87
N ARG A 34 -3.62 -12.82 10.34
CA ARG A 34 -4.31 -12.75 9.05
C ARG A 34 -3.57 -11.86 8.06
N GLN A 35 -3.05 -12.50 7.02
CA GLN A 35 -2.59 -11.81 5.82
C GLN A 35 -3.78 -11.08 5.19
N VAL A 36 -3.61 -9.78 4.93
CA VAL A 36 -4.62 -8.95 4.27
C VAL A 36 -4.22 -8.70 2.83
N ASN A 37 -5.21 -8.64 1.93
CA ASN A 37 -4.97 -8.29 0.54
C ASN A 37 -5.24 -6.79 0.36
N GLN A 38 -4.18 -5.97 0.35
CA GLN A 38 -4.26 -4.53 0.08
C GLN A 38 -4.09 -4.18 -1.42
N GLY A 39 -4.58 -5.06 -2.30
CA GLY A 39 -4.35 -4.94 -3.73
C GLY A 39 -3.09 -5.70 -4.15
N ASN A 40 -3.08 -6.15 -5.41
CA ASN A 40 -1.98 -6.94 -5.95
C ASN A 40 -0.81 -6.00 -6.29
N VAL A 41 0.02 -5.69 -5.29
CA VAL A 41 1.20 -4.82 -5.47
C VAL A 41 2.43 -5.67 -5.77
N PRO A 42 3.05 -5.53 -6.95
CA PRO A 42 4.28 -6.23 -7.30
C PRO A 42 5.42 -5.85 -6.36
N GLY A 43 6.15 -6.83 -5.81
CA GLY A 43 7.25 -6.61 -4.87
C GLY A 43 6.82 -6.46 -3.41
N MET A 44 5.52 -6.35 -3.13
CA MET A 44 5.00 -6.49 -1.77
C MET A 44 4.89 -7.97 -1.43
N GLU A 45 5.71 -8.44 -0.49
CA GLU A 45 5.74 -9.88 -0.18
C GLU A 45 4.67 -10.25 0.85
N SER A 46 4.36 -9.36 1.80
CA SER A 46 3.34 -9.63 2.81
C SER A 46 2.76 -8.36 3.43
N ALA A 47 1.44 -8.38 3.66
CA ALA A 47 0.70 -7.37 4.40
C ALA A 47 -0.12 -8.06 5.48
N PHE A 48 -0.03 -7.60 6.72
CA PHE A 48 -0.71 -8.20 7.87
C PHE A 48 -1.56 -7.16 8.57
N LEU A 49 -2.74 -7.55 9.02
CA LEU A 49 -3.49 -6.74 9.97
C LEU A 49 -2.72 -6.72 11.30
N ALA A 50 -2.67 -5.56 11.94
CA ALA A 50 -2.11 -5.40 13.27
C ALA A 50 -2.96 -4.40 14.06
N MET A 51 -2.79 -4.38 15.37
CA MET A 51 -3.45 -3.42 16.25
C MET A 51 -2.41 -2.53 16.91
N ASP A 52 -2.58 -1.23 16.76
CA ASP A 52 -1.89 -0.24 17.58
C ASP A 52 -2.52 -0.28 18.99
N THR A 53 -1.74 -0.67 19.99
CA THR A 53 -2.21 -0.82 21.36
C THR A 53 -2.22 0.49 22.16
N GLU A 54 -1.56 1.54 21.66
CA GLU A 54 -1.55 2.86 22.30
C GLU A 54 -2.80 3.64 21.89
N GLU A 55 -3.05 3.71 20.58
CA GLU A 55 -4.20 4.43 20.00
C GLU A 55 -5.47 3.56 19.91
N GLY A 56 -5.32 2.23 20.06
CA GLY A 56 -6.44 1.29 19.96
C GLY A 56 -7.02 1.14 18.55
N VAL A 57 -6.23 1.41 17.51
CA VAL A 57 -6.67 1.40 16.11
C VAL A 57 -6.09 0.24 15.31
N GLU A 58 -6.88 -0.25 14.35
CA GLU A 58 -6.40 -1.24 13.38
C GLU A 58 -5.46 -0.60 12.36
N VAL A 59 -4.31 -1.21 12.14
CA VAL A 59 -3.29 -0.78 11.20
C VAL A 59 -2.85 -1.94 10.31
N VAL A 60 -2.13 -1.64 9.24
CA VAL A 60 -1.54 -2.65 8.38
C VAL A 60 -0.04 -2.59 8.42
N TRP A 61 0.56 -3.73 8.73
CA TRP A 61 1.98 -4.00 8.70
C TRP A 61 2.37 -4.50 7.30
N ASN A 62 3.24 -3.76 6.64
CA ASN A 62 3.68 -4.06 5.28
C ASN A 62 5.17 -4.41 5.28
N GLU A 63 5.53 -5.52 4.62
CA GLU A 63 6.93 -5.96 4.50
C GLU A 63 7.38 -6.01 3.04
N VAL A 64 8.56 -5.46 2.80
CA VAL A 64 9.28 -5.58 1.52
C VAL A 64 10.67 -6.13 1.80
N GLN A 65 10.91 -7.38 1.38
CA GLN A 65 12.18 -8.06 1.57
C GLN A 65 13.11 -7.84 0.37
N PHE A 66 14.41 -7.76 0.65
CA PHE A 66 15.47 -7.62 -0.34
C PHE A 66 16.28 -8.91 -0.39
N SER A 67 16.47 -9.44 -1.61
CA SER A 67 17.27 -10.65 -1.83
C SER A 67 18.77 -10.40 -1.71
N ASP A 68 19.24 -9.21 -2.09
CA ASP A 68 20.66 -8.83 -2.02
C ASP A 68 20.88 -7.71 -0.99
N LYS A 69 21.60 -8.06 0.08
CA LYS A 69 21.97 -7.13 1.16
C LYS A 69 22.92 -6.03 0.70
N LYS A 70 23.77 -6.27 -0.30
CA LYS A 70 24.67 -5.24 -0.84
C LYS A 70 23.86 -4.17 -1.57
N VAL A 71 22.86 -4.56 -2.32
CA VAL A 71 21.93 -3.63 -3.00
C VAL A 71 21.16 -2.81 -1.97
N PHE A 72 20.66 -3.45 -0.91
CA PHE A 72 19.98 -2.75 0.18
C PHE A 72 20.88 -1.68 0.81
N LYS A 73 22.10 -2.05 1.24
CA LYS A 73 23.04 -1.11 1.87
C LYS A 73 23.42 0.04 0.93
N ALA A 74 23.61 -0.24 -0.36
CA ALA A 74 23.96 0.80 -1.34
C ALA A 74 22.85 1.85 -1.56
N HIS A 75 21.61 1.53 -1.19
CA HIS A 75 20.45 2.41 -1.36
C HIS A 75 19.78 2.76 -0.03
N GLU A 76 20.40 2.46 1.11
CA GLU A 76 19.78 2.62 2.42
C GLU A 76 19.34 4.06 2.68
N GLU A 77 20.19 5.03 2.38
CA GLU A 77 19.88 6.46 2.51
C GLU A 77 18.70 6.86 1.62
N LYS A 78 18.68 6.40 0.35
CA LYS A 78 17.56 6.66 -0.57
C LYS A 78 16.25 6.04 -0.09
N ILE A 79 16.29 4.90 0.59
CA ILE A 79 15.10 4.28 1.20
C ILE A 79 14.59 5.18 2.31
N LYS A 80 15.48 5.62 3.20
CA LYS A 80 15.12 6.51 4.32
C LYS A 80 14.48 7.78 3.77
N ASP A 81 15.15 8.49 2.87
CA ASP A 81 14.63 9.72 2.26
C ASP A 81 13.24 9.51 1.62
N MET A 82 13.06 8.40 0.90
CA MET A 82 11.77 8.06 0.29
C MET A 82 10.67 7.88 1.35
N PHE A 83 10.94 7.13 2.41
CA PHE A 83 9.94 6.89 3.46
C PHE A 83 9.71 8.12 4.35
N GLU A 84 10.73 8.92 4.64
CA GLU A 84 10.58 10.21 5.32
C GLU A 84 9.65 11.14 4.52
N ASN A 85 9.82 11.24 3.21
CA ASN A 85 8.93 12.02 2.36
C ASN A 85 7.49 11.46 2.37
N LEU A 86 7.32 10.13 2.35
CA LEU A 86 6.01 9.48 2.43
C LEU A 86 5.34 9.70 3.80
N MET A 87 6.13 9.79 4.87
CA MET A 87 5.63 10.09 6.22
C MET A 87 5.04 11.50 6.33
N GLN A 88 5.49 12.44 5.50
CA GLN A 88 4.93 13.81 5.45
C GLN A 88 3.65 13.93 4.59
N VAL A 89 3.25 12.86 3.88
CA VAL A 89 2.05 12.89 3.04
C VAL A 89 0.80 12.79 3.91
N GLU A 90 0.11 13.91 4.07
CA GLU A 90 -1.15 13.98 4.81
C GLU A 90 -2.27 14.58 3.97
N HIS A 91 -3.24 13.74 3.60
CA HIS A 91 -4.41 14.15 2.85
C HIS A 91 -5.60 13.22 3.16
N PRO A 92 -6.84 13.73 3.30
CA PRO A 92 -8.02 12.92 3.65
C PRO A 92 -8.34 11.81 2.64
N ASN A 93 -7.87 11.94 1.40
CA ASN A 93 -8.06 10.97 0.32
C ASN A 93 -6.80 10.15 -0.02
N ILE A 94 -5.81 10.12 0.87
CA ILE A 94 -4.60 9.29 0.73
C ILE A 94 -4.48 8.41 1.98
N VAL A 95 -4.05 7.15 1.78
CA VAL A 95 -3.76 6.23 2.88
C VAL A 95 -2.55 6.74 3.65
N LYS A 96 -2.74 7.06 4.93
CA LYS A 96 -1.72 7.58 5.84
C LYS A 96 -0.68 6.53 6.18
N PHE A 97 0.58 6.96 6.17
CA PHE A 97 1.69 6.22 6.75
C PHE A 97 1.84 6.64 8.21
N HIS A 98 1.96 5.65 9.09
CA HIS A 98 2.08 5.89 10.53
C HIS A 98 3.53 5.84 10.98
N LYS A 99 4.27 4.82 10.55
CA LYS A 99 5.68 4.59 10.90
C LYS A 99 6.37 3.75 9.83
N TYR A 100 7.69 3.77 9.81
CA TYR A 100 8.51 2.82 9.07
C TYR A 100 9.82 2.55 9.81
N TRP A 101 10.46 1.43 9.50
CA TRP A 101 11.83 1.16 9.92
C TRP A 101 12.51 0.16 8.99
N LEU A 102 13.81 0.09 9.11
CA LEU A 102 14.66 -0.85 8.38
C LEU A 102 15.05 -1.99 9.32
N ASP A 103 14.91 -3.22 8.85
CA ASP A 103 15.36 -4.40 9.58
C ASP A 103 16.43 -5.13 8.76
N VAL A 104 17.67 -5.04 9.24
CA VAL A 104 18.85 -5.61 8.60
C VAL A 104 19.49 -6.61 9.55
N THR A 105 19.26 -7.88 9.29
CA THR A 105 19.89 -9.01 10.00
C THR A 105 21.07 -9.56 9.21
N GLU A 106 21.80 -10.52 9.76
CA GLU A 106 22.88 -11.20 9.05
C GLU A 106 22.40 -11.87 7.76
N SER A 107 21.19 -12.45 7.77
CA SER A 107 20.63 -13.26 6.68
C SER A 107 19.58 -12.55 5.83
N LYS A 108 18.97 -11.45 6.29
CA LYS A 108 17.88 -10.76 5.58
C LYS A 108 17.96 -9.24 5.73
N ALA A 109 17.58 -8.51 4.68
CA ALA A 109 17.32 -7.09 4.73
C ALA A 109 15.87 -6.84 4.29
N ARG A 110 15.11 -6.08 5.08
CA ARG A 110 13.72 -5.72 4.76
C ARG A 110 13.38 -4.31 5.21
N VAL A 111 12.42 -3.72 4.52
CA VAL A 111 11.75 -2.50 4.95
C VAL A 111 10.38 -2.87 5.48
N ILE A 112 10.05 -2.30 6.63
CA ILE A 112 8.75 -2.48 7.25
C ILE A 112 8.10 -1.12 7.44
N PHE A 113 6.82 -1.01 7.10
CA PHE A 113 6.07 0.22 7.26
C PHE A 113 4.61 -0.04 7.61
N ILE A 114 4.06 0.89 8.40
CA ILE A 114 2.71 0.83 8.94
C ILE A 114 1.84 1.84 8.22
N THR A 115 0.68 1.39 7.77
CA THR A 115 -0.33 2.24 7.13
C THR A 115 -1.68 2.08 7.82
N GLU A 116 -2.58 3.05 7.64
CA GLU A 116 -3.96 2.89 8.13
C GLU A 116 -4.66 1.68 7.49
N TYR A 117 -5.56 1.04 8.24
CA TYR A 117 -6.37 -0.06 7.73
C TYR A 117 -7.66 0.43 7.05
N MET A 118 -7.90 -0.05 5.83
CA MET A 118 -9.10 0.28 5.04
C MET A 118 -10.16 -0.82 5.16
N SER A 119 -10.96 -0.78 6.23
CA SER A 119 -11.92 -1.84 6.58
C SER A 119 -13.03 -2.12 5.55
N SER A 120 -13.44 -1.12 4.75
CA SER A 120 -14.52 -1.32 3.76
C SER A 120 -14.04 -1.87 2.41
N GLY A 121 -12.74 -2.12 2.26
CA GLY A 121 -12.14 -2.79 1.09
C GLY A 121 -11.97 -1.89 -0.14
N SER A 122 -11.55 -2.50 -1.24
CA SER A 122 -11.21 -1.79 -2.48
C SER A 122 -12.43 -1.51 -3.38
N LEU A 123 -12.30 -0.49 -4.22
CA LEU A 123 -13.29 -0.11 -5.23
C LEU A 123 -13.60 -1.28 -6.16
N LYS A 124 -12.63 -2.13 -6.48
CA LYS A 124 -12.86 -3.36 -7.27
C LYS A 124 -13.79 -4.34 -6.57
N GLN A 125 -13.62 -4.55 -5.27
CA GLN A 125 -14.51 -5.43 -4.49
C GLN A 125 -15.93 -4.86 -4.45
N PHE A 126 -16.04 -3.55 -4.26
CA PHE A 126 -17.31 -2.84 -4.29
C PHE A 126 -18.01 -2.96 -5.66
N LEU A 127 -17.32 -2.63 -6.76
CA LEU A 127 -17.87 -2.71 -8.11
C LEU A 127 -18.29 -4.14 -8.49
N LYS A 128 -17.54 -5.16 -8.06
CA LYS A 128 -17.93 -6.56 -8.24
C LYS A 128 -19.24 -6.89 -7.53
N LYS A 129 -19.45 -6.41 -6.30
CA LYS A 129 -20.70 -6.61 -5.55
C LYS A 129 -21.88 -5.88 -6.22
N THR A 130 -21.68 -4.64 -6.63
CA THR A 130 -22.71 -3.83 -7.31
C THR A 130 -23.16 -4.46 -8.62
N LYS A 131 -22.23 -4.96 -9.43
CA LYS A 131 -22.54 -5.68 -10.68
C LYS A 131 -23.34 -6.95 -10.44
N LYS A 132 -22.94 -7.76 -9.44
CA LYS A 132 -23.68 -9.00 -9.07
C LYS A 132 -25.11 -8.71 -8.61
N ASN A 133 -25.32 -7.59 -7.95
CA ASN A 133 -26.63 -7.20 -7.42
C ASN A 133 -27.50 -6.45 -8.44
N HIS A 134 -27.09 -6.37 -9.72
CA HIS A 134 -27.78 -5.62 -10.79
C HIS A 134 -28.13 -4.17 -10.41
N LYS A 135 -27.35 -3.55 -9.50
CA LYS A 135 -27.55 -2.17 -9.08
C LYS A 135 -26.76 -1.24 -9.99
N THR A 136 -27.40 -0.19 -10.47
CA THR A 136 -26.70 0.92 -11.14
C THR A 136 -26.09 1.83 -10.08
N MET A 137 -24.89 2.32 -10.36
CA MET A 137 -24.24 3.31 -9.50
C MET A 137 -24.92 4.67 -9.65
N ASN A 138 -25.14 5.34 -8.52
CA ASN A 138 -25.63 6.71 -8.53
C ASN A 138 -24.56 7.64 -9.12
N GLU A 139 -24.92 8.40 -10.16
CA GLU A 139 -24.04 9.35 -10.83
C GLU A 139 -23.43 10.38 -9.87
N LYS A 140 -24.20 10.83 -8.87
CA LYS A 140 -23.72 11.76 -7.84
C LYS A 140 -22.58 11.16 -7.01
N ALA A 141 -22.67 9.87 -6.69
CA ALA A 141 -21.62 9.18 -5.95
C ALA A 141 -20.34 9.06 -6.80
N TRP A 142 -20.47 8.74 -8.09
CA TRP A 142 -19.34 8.66 -9.00
C TRP A 142 -18.60 10.01 -9.12
N LYS A 143 -19.33 11.10 -9.36
CA LYS A 143 -18.74 12.46 -9.42
C LYS A 143 -18.00 12.82 -8.14
N ARG A 144 -18.58 12.49 -6.99
CA ARG A 144 -17.96 12.71 -5.67
C ARG A 144 -16.68 11.90 -5.48
N TRP A 145 -16.65 10.66 -5.95
CA TRP A 145 -15.44 9.83 -5.89
C TRP A 145 -14.35 10.35 -6.82
N CYS A 146 -14.68 10.68 -8.07
CA CYS A 146 -13.70 11.26 -8.99
C CYS A 146 -13.10 12.55 -8.43
N THR A 147 -13.91 13.42 -7.83
CA THR A 147 -13.43 14.68 -7.21
C THR A 147 -12.42 14.41 -6.09
N GLN A 148 -12.67 13.41 -5.25
CA GLN A 148 -11.77 13.02 -4.16
C GLN A 148 -10.45 12.41 -4.67
N ILE A 149 -10.50 11.56 -5.72
CA ILE A 149 -9.29 11.05 -6.38
C ILE A 149 -8.47 12.21 -6.94
N LEU A 150 -9.11 13.13 -7.66
CA LEU A 150 -8.42 14.28 -8.25
C LEU A 150 -7.82 15.21 -7.18
N SER A 151 -8.50 15.40 -6.04
CA SER A 151 -7.97 16.14 -4.90
C SER A 151 -6.66 15.51 -4.39
N ALA A 152 -6.65 14.19 -4.19
CA ALA A 152 -5.45 13.48 -3.76
C ALA A 152 -4.31 13.56 -4.77
N LEU A 153 -4.61 13.41 -6.07
CA LEU A 153 -3.59 13.50 -7.12
C LEU A 153 -3.02 14.92 -7.24
N CYS A 154 -3.87 15.94 -7.14
CA CYS A 154 -3.44 17.34 -7.12
C CYS A 154 -2.48 17.61 -5.96
N TYR A 155 -2.81 17.13 -4.77
CA TYR A 155 -1.93 17.22 -3.60
C TYR A 155 -0.58 16.56 -3.85
N LEU A 156 -0.56 15.29 -4.29
CA LEU A 156 0.69 14.57 -4.56
C LEU A 156 1.57 15.27 -5.61
N HIS A 157 0.96 15.83 -6.65
CA HIS A 157 1.68 16.56 -7.70
C HIS A 157 2.17 17.94 -7.23
N SER A 158 1.60 18.49 -6.15
CA SER A 158 2.03 19.75 -5.54
C SER A 158 3.18 19.60 -4.54
N CYS A 159 3.52 18.37 -4.15
CA CYS A 159 4.69 18.10 -3.31
C CYS A 159 5.99 18.50 -4.04
N ASP A 160 7.03 18.79 -3.28
CA ASP A 160 8.39 19.03 -3.80
C ASP A 160 9.36 18.01 -3.20
N PRO A 161 9.88 17.05 -3.99
CA PRO A 161 9.58 16.83 -5.41
C PRO A 161 8.17 16.24 -5.65
N PRO A 162 7.57 16.44 -6.85
CA PRO A 162 6.24 15.91 -7.15
C PRO A 162 6.16 14.38 -7.04
N ILE A 163 5.15 13.88 -6.34
CA ILE A 163 4.95 12.45 -6.11
C ILE A 163 4.00 11.89 -7.18
N ILE A 164 4.50 10.94 -7.98
CA ILE A 164 3.67 10.25 -8.98
C ILE A 164 3.18 8.93 -8.40
N HIS A 165 1.86 8.78 -8.28
CA HIS A 165 1.23 7.55 -7.73
C HIS A 165 1.63 6.28 -8.51
N GLY A 166 1.57 6.33 -9.85
CA GLY A 166 2.09 5.29 -10.76
C GLY A 166 1.42 3.90 -10.72
N ASN A 167 0.47 3.65 -9.82
CA ASN A 167 -0.34 2.42 -9.79
C ASN A 167 -1.82 2.70 -9.48
N LEU A 168 -2.44 3.70 -10.11
CA LEU A 168 -3.82 4.09 -9.81
C LEU A 168 -4.80 3.09 -10.45
N THR A 169 -5.27 2.12 -9.68
CA THR A 169 -6.22 1.10 -10.14
C THR A 169 -7.37 0.93 -9.15
N CYS A 170 -8.46 0.26 -9.55
CA CYS A 170 -9.55 -0.06 -8.62
C CYS A 170 -9.14 -0.99 -7.47
N ASP A 171 -7.97 -1.63 -7.55
CA ASP A 171 -7.40 -2.44 -6.46
C ASP A 171 -6.72 -1.58 -5.38
N THR A 172 -6.16 -0.44 -5.77
CA THR A 172 -5.43 0.49 -4.88
C THR A 172 -6.27 1.68 -4.42
N ILE A 173 -7.51 1.79 -4.90
CA ILE A 173 -8.50 2.76 -4.42
C ILE A 173 -9.41 2.06 -3.42
N PHE A 174 -9.49 2.61 -2.23
CA PHE A 174 -10.27 2.08 -1.11
C PHE A 174 -11.48 2.96 -0.81
N ILE A 175 -12.57 2.34 -0.39
CA ILE A 175 -13.80 3.03 0.02
C ILE A 175 -13.92 2.93 1.53
N GLN A 176 -14.50 3.96 2.16
CA GLN A 176 -14.90 3.95 3.56
C GLN A 176 -16.43 4.03 3.70
N HIS A 177 -16.94 3.58 4.85
CA HIS A 177 -18.37 3.55 5.16
C HIS A 177 -19.06 4.93 5.10
N ASN A 178 -18.31 6.01 5.36
CA ASN A 178 -18.78 7.40 5.29
C ASN A 178 -18.79 7.98 3.84
N GLY A 179 -18.45 7.17 2.83
CA GLY A 179 -18.39 7.59 1.43
C GLY A 179 -17.12 8.35 1.05
N LEU A 180 -16.14 8.42 1.95
CA LEU A 180 -14.77 8.82 1.61
C LEU A 180 -14.09 7.73 0.80
N ILE A 181 -13.18 8.16 -0.06
CA ILE A 181 -12.27 7.26 -0.75
C ILE A 181 -10.84 7.63 -0.40
N LYS A 182 -9.96 6.63 -0.39
CA LYS A 182 -8.52 6.86 -0.24
C LYS A 182 -7.74 6.11 -1.30
N ILE A 183 -6.73 6.75 -1.85
CA ILE A 183 -5.75 6.10 -2.72
C ILE A 183 -4.60 5.56 -1.86
N GLY A 184 -4.25 4.30 -2.05
CA GLY A 184 -3.12 3.64 -1.39
C GLY A 184 -2.04 3.24 -2.38
N SER A 185 -0.98 2.58 -1.90
CA SER A 185 0.14 2.13 -2.74
C SER A 185 0.94 3.25 -3.43
N VAL A 186 0.89 4.49 -2.91
CA VAL A 186 1.70 5.64 -3.40
C VAL A 186 3.20 5.32 -3.39
N TRP A 187 3.64 4.52 -2.41
CA TRP A 187 5.02 4.07 -2.27
C TRP A 187 5.52 3.20 -3.43
N HIS A 188 4.63 2.50 -4.15
CA HIS A 188 5.04 1.50 -5.12
C HIS A 188 5.87 2.10 -6.26
N ARG A 189 5.46 3.24 -6.83
CA ARG A 189 6.20 3.85 -7.94
C ARG A 189 7.55 4.41 -7.50
N LEU A 190 7.60 5.04 -6.32
CA LEU A 190 8.85 5.53 -5.75
C LEU A 190 9.82 4.37 -5.51
N PHE A 191 9.33 3.27 -4.94
CA PHE A 191 10.11 2.07 -4.70
C PHE A 191 10.69 1.50 -6.00
N VAL A 192 9.88 1.38 -7.06
CA VAL A 192 10.34 0.88 -8.37
C VAL A 192 11.40 1.80 -9.01
N ASN A 193 11.31 3.12 -8.80
CA ASN A 193 12.30 4.07 -9.30
C ASN A 193 13.63 3.97 -8.54
N VAL A 194 13.59 3.75 -7.22
CA VAL A 194 14.79 3.56 -6.40
C VAL A 194 15.40 2.17 -6.64
N PHE A 195 14.57 1.16 -6.94
CA PHE A 195 14.95 -0.25 -7.06
C PHE A 195 14.47 -0.91 -8.36
N PRO A 196 15.00 -0.51 -9.53
CA PRO A 196 14.62 -1.17 -10.77
C PRO A 196 15.00 -2.67 -10.75
N ASP A 197 16.18 -3.01 -10.21
CA ASP A 197 16.75 -4.37 -10.21
C ASP A 197 16.17 -5.35 -9.21
N ALA A 198 15.70 -4.89 -8.05
CA ALA A 198 15.07 -5.78 -7.07
C ALA A 198 13.71 -6.33 -7.54
N VAL A 199 13.09 -5.68 -8.54
CA VAL A 199 11.76 -6.05 -9.06
C VAL A 199 11.80 -6.54 -10.51
N HIS A 200 12.98 -6.60 -11.13
CA HIS A 200 13.18 -6.98 -12.54
C HIS A 200 12.68 -8.39 -12.90
N GLY A 201 12.43 -9.26 -11.91
CA GLY A 201 11.80 -10.57 -12.12
C GLY A 201 10.26 -10.54 -12.27
N ARG A 202 9.56 -9.54 -11.73
CA ARG A 202 8.07 -9.51 -11.68
C ARG A 202 7.41 -8.32 -12.41
N ILE A 203 8.12 -7.22 -12.65
CA ILE A 203 7.56 -6.07 -13.40
C ILE A 203 7.38 -6.34 -14.89
N LYS A 204 8.18 -7.23 -15.51
CA LYS A 204 7.86 -7.71 -16.87
C LYS A 204 6.45 -8.28 -16.93
N HIS A 205 6.02 -8.99 -15.87
CA HIS A 205 4.68 -9.58 -15.82
C HIS A 205 3.53 -8.56 -15.71
N LEU A 206 3.74 -7.35 -15.17
CA LEU A 206 2.70 -6.29 -15.17
C LEU A 206 2.75 -5.38 -16.39
N ARG A 207 3.93 -5.19 -17.00
CA ARG A 207 4.03 -4.60 -18.33
C ARG A 207 3.38 -5.50 -19.39
N ASP A 208 3.45 -6.82 -19.22
CA ASP A 208 2.91 -7.82 -20.15
C ASP A 208 1.50 -8.34 -19.79
N GLU A 209 0.96 -8.01 -18.60
CA GLU A 209 -0.45 -8.27 -18.32
C GLU A 209 -1.31 -7.30 -19.14
N GLN A 210 -1.77 -7.77 -20.30
CA GLN A 210 -2.71 -7.14 -21.23
C GLN A 210 -3.90 -6.41 -20.56
N ARG A 211 -4.23 -6.73 -19.31
CA ARG A 211 -5.36 -6.20 -18.53
C ARG A 211 -5.10 -4.83 -17.89
N ASN A 212 -3.84 -4.41 -17.70
CA ASN A 212 -3.52 -3.15 -17.02
C ASN A 212 -3.12 -2.01 -17.99
N LEU A 213 -3.02 -2.31 -19.29
CA LEU A 213 -2.71 -1.32 -20.34
C LEU A 213 -3.72 -0.16 -20.37
N HIS A 214 -4.97 -0.40 -19.96
CA HIS A 214 -6.02 0.63 -19.91
C HIS A 214 -5.80 1.73 -18.85
N PHE A 215 -4.89 1.52 -17.89
CA PHE A 215 -4.58 2.49 -16.83
C PHE A 215 -3.28 3.27 -17.08
N LEU A 216 -2.56 2.94 -18.16
CA LEU A 216 -1.33 3.62 -18.56
C LEU A 216 -1.68 4.75 -19.51
N ALA A 217 -1.15 5.94 -19.23
CA ALA A 217 -1.26 7.04 -20.17
C ALA A 217 -0.50 6.67 -21.47
N PRO A 218 -1.02 7.05 -22.66
CA PRO A 218 -0.54 6.55 -23.95
C PRO A 218 0.95 6.85 -24.21
N GLU A 219 1.49 7.91 -23.64
CA GLU A 219 2.92 8.24 -23.66
C GLU A 219 3.80 7.17 -22.98
N TYR A 220 3.25 6.39 -22.04
CA TYR A 220 3.93 5.25 -21.41
C TYR A 220 3.73 3.93 -22.18
N GLY A 221 2.76 3.86 -23.10
CA GLY A 221 2.47 2.68 -23.93
C GLY A 221 3.25 2.63 -25.24
N PHE A 222 3.83 3.75 -25.66
CA PHE A 222 4.62 3.89 -26.90
C PHE A 222 5.99 4.50 -26.63
N ALA A 223 6.86 3.79 -25.93
CA ALA A 223 8.29 3.97 -26.17
C ALA A 223 8.64 3.10 -27.39
N PRO A 224 8.87 3.66 -28.59
CA PRO A 224 9.41 2.86 -29.67
C PRO A 224 10.76 2.32 -29.20
N GLN A 225 10.97 1.02 -29.38
CA GLN A 225 12.31 0.43 -29.38
C GLN A 225 13.12 1.16 -30.46
N ARG A 226 13.72 2.30 -30.12
CA ARG A 226 14.88 2.80 -30.84
C ARG A 226 15.99 1.80 -30.56
N ARG A 227 16.04 0.75 -31.39
CA ARG A 227 17.28 0.06 -31.68
C ARG A 227 18.28 1.18 -31.98
N LEU A 228 19.36 1.21 -31.22
CA LEU A 228 20.62 1.72 -31.73
C LEU A 228 20.96 0.82 -32.93
N ALA A 229 20.49 1.22 -34.11
CA ALA A 229 21.05 0.79 -35.37
C ALA A 229 21.99 1.92 -35.79
N ILE A 230 23.27 1.68 -35.53
CA ILE A 230 24.39 2.33 -36.21
C ILE A 230 24.25 1.96 -37.69
N PRO A 231 24.31 2.94 -38.61
CA PRO A 231 25.51 3.11 -39.42
C PRO A 231 26.15 4.49 -39.23
#